data_AF-A0A7W0LVA0-F1
#
_entry.id   AF-A0A7W0LVA0-F1
#
_cell.length_a   1.000
_cell.length_b   1.000
_cell.length_c   1.000
_cell.angle_alpha   90.00
_cell.angle_beta   90.00
_cell.angle_gamma   90.00
#
_symmetry.space_group_name_H-M   'P 1'
#
loop_
_entity.id
_entity.type
_entity.pdbx_description
1 polymer ?
#
loop_
_entity_poly.entity_id
_entity_poly.type
_entity_poly.pdbx_seq_one_letter_code
_entity_poly.pdbx_strand_id
1 'polypeptide(L)'
;MRALFAVLSLQVVLGGALIALVATDNLPFAGGGGDGEAAVLAAQAPRPSVDRFDGDAAYASVKRQVALGPRPAGSAASRRLAARIRRALPGGRFQP
;
A
#
# COMPACT_ATOMS: atom_id res chain seq x y z
N MET A 1 -35.75 29.86 -18.62
CA MET A 1 -34.44 30.51 -18.92
C MET A 1 -33.62 30.80 -17.66
N ARG A 2 -34.09 31.64 -16.73
CA ARG A 2 -33.33 32.02 -15.50
C ARG A 2 -32.87 30.84 -14.64
N ALA A 3 -33.72 29.82 -14.46
CA ALA A 3 -33.37 28.61 -13.72
C ALA A 3 -32.29 27.76 -14.41
N LEU A 4 -32.26 27.71 -15.74
CA LEU A 4 -31.21 27.01 -16.49
C LEU A 4 -29.85 27.68 -16.31
N PHE A 5 -29.81 29.01 -16.33
CA PHE A 5 -28.58 29.76 -16.05
C PHE A 5 -28.10 29.56 -14.61
N ALA A 6 -29.02 29.51 -13.63
CA ALA A 6 -28.66 29.24 -12.24
C ALA A 6 -28.05 27.82 -12.07
N VAL A 7 -28.65 26.81 -12.71
CA VAL A 7 -28.15 25.43 -12.69
C VAL A 7 -26.78 25.34 -13.39
N LEU A 8 -26.61 25.99 -14.54
CA LEU A 8 -25.35 25.99 -15.27
C LEU A 8 -24.23 26.65 -14.45
N SER A 9 -24.50 27.80 -13.84
CA SER A 9 -23.53 28.47 -12.95
C SER A 9 -23.13 27.59 -11.77
N LEU A 10 -24.10 26.91 -11.14
CA LEU A 10 -23.82 25.97 -10.05
C LEU A 10 -22.95 24.81 -10.51
N GLN A 11 -23.22 24.24 -11.70
CA GLN A 11 -22.40 23.16 -12.26
C GLN A 11 -20.97 23.59 -12.54
N VAL A 12 -20.77 24.80 -13.09
CA VAL A 12 -19.42 25.33 -13.35
C VAL A 12 -18.65 25.54 -12.04
N VAL A 13 -19.31 26.05 -11.00
CA VAL A 13 -18.70 26.23 -9.67
C VAL A 13 -18.34 24.88 -9.05
N LEU A 14 -19.26 23.92 -9.06
CA LEU A 14 -19.02 22.58 -8.50
C LEU A 14 -17.93 21.82 -9.26
N GLY A 15 -17.95 21.88 -10.60
CA GLY A 15 -16.93 21.27 -11.46
C GLY A 15 -15.56 21.91 -11.25
N GLY A 16 -15.49 23.23 -11.19
CA GLY A 16 -14.25 23.97 -10.91
C GLY A 16 -13.69 23.66 -9.52
N ALA A 17 -14.55 23.63 -8.49
CA ALA A 17 -14.16 23.28 -7.13
C ALA A 17 -13.62 21.84 -7.06
N LEU A 18 -14.25 20.88 -7.74
CA LEU A 18 -13.78 19.51 -7.81
C LEU A 18 -12.40 19.41 -8.48
N ILE A 19 -12.19 20.10 -9.60
CA ILE A 19 -10.88 20.14 -10.29
C ILE A 19 -9.81 20.73 -9.37
N ALA A 20 -10.11 21.82 -8.67
CA ALA A 20 -9.17 22.43 -7.73
C ALA A 20 -8.81 21.51 -6.56
N LEU A 21 -9.79 20.79 -6.00
CA LEU A 21 -9.57 19.81 -4.92
C LEU A 21 -8.72 18.63 -5.38
N VAL A 22 -8.93 18.12 -6.59
CA VAL A 22 -8.11 17.05 -7.20
C VAL A 22 -6.68 17.53 -7.44
N ALA A 23 -6.51 18.73 -8.02
CA ALA A 23 -5.20 19.26 -8.38
C ALA A 23 -4.32 19.61 -7.16
N THR A 24 -4.92 19.69 -5.97
CA THR A 24 -4.23 20.07 -4.72
C THR A 24 -4.21 18.95 -3.69
N ASP A 25 -4.58 17.72 -4.08
CA ASP A 25 -4.64 16.54 -3.22
C ASP A 25 -5.51 16.72 -1.95
N ASN A 26 -6.47 17.65 -1.98
CA ASN A 26 -7.32 18.03 -0.85
C ASN A 26 -8.67 17.26 -0.81
N LEU A 27 -8.77 16.12 -1.49
CA LEU A 27 -10.01 15.35 -1.52
C LEU A 27 -10.20 14.59 -0.20
N PRO A 28 -11.33 14.77 0.51
CA PRO A 28 -11.56 14.14 1.82
C PRO A 28 -11.80 12.62 1.76
N PHE A 29 -11.75 12.03 0.57
CA PHE A 29 -11.97 10.60 0.29
C PHE A 29 -10.92 9.99 -0.65
N ALA A 30 -10.07 10.81 -1.28
CA ALA A 30 -8.86 10.29 -1.92
C ALA A 30 -7.77 10.39 -0.85
N GLY A 31 -7.51 9.29 -0.15
CA GLY A 31 -6.53 9.27 0.93
C GLY A 31 -5.15 9.71 0.44
N GLY A 32 -4.83 10.99 0.64
CA GLY A 32 -3.49 11.55 0.53
C GLY A 32 -2.66 11.01 1.67
N GLY A 33 -2.07 9.84 1.47
CA GLY A 33 -1.14 9.24 2.42
C GLY A 33 0.17 10.01 2.46
N GLY A 34 0.25 11.02 3.33
CA GLY A 34 1.43 11.50 4.05
C GLY A 34 2.79 11.34 3.36
N ASP A 35 2.94 11.89 2.16
CA ASP A 35 4.21 12.02 1.46
C ASP A 35 5.21 12.90 2.23
N GLY A 36 4.73 13.88 2.99
CA GLY A 36 5.57 14.72 3.86
C GLY A 36 6.22 13.96 5.03
N GLU A 37 5.49 13.07 5.70
CA GLU A 37 6.00 12.33 6.87
C GLU A 37 6.88 11.14 6.43
N ALA A 38 6.48 10.44 5.36
CA ALA A 38 7.26 9.38 4.76
C ALA A 38 8.58 9.89 4.16
N ALA A 39 8.60 11.09 3.54
CA ALA A 39 9.81 11.69 3.00
C ALA A 39 10.80 12.10 4.10
N VAL A 40 10.32 12.61 5.24
CA VAL A 40 11.18 12.96 6.39
C VAL A 40 11.80 11.70 7.00
N LEU A 41 11.05 10.60 7.11
CA LEU A 41 11.59 9.31 7.57
C LEU A 41 12.56 8.68 6.56
N ALA A 42 12.29 8.79 5.26
CA ALA A 42 13.17 8.29 4.21
C ALA A 42 14.50 9.06 4.14
N ALA A 43 14.51 10.37 4.43
CA ALA A 43 15.72 11.18 4.49
C ALA A 43 16.67 10.79 5.64
N GLN A 44 16.15 10.17 6.71
CA GLN A 44 16.91 9.72 7.87
C GLN A 44 17.41 8.27 7.76
N ALA A 45 16.93 7.51 6.77
CA ALA A 45 17.37 6.13 6.57
C ALA A 45 18.80 6.09 5.98
N PRO A 46 19.69 5.21 6.50
CA PRO A 46 21.00 4.99 5.90
C PRO A 46 20.85 4.55 4.44
N ARG A 47 21.54 5.23 3.51
CA ARG A 47 21.58 4.76 2.12
C ARG A 47 22.37 3.46 2.07
N PRO A 48 21.79 2.36 1.54
CA PRO A 48 22.54 1.12 1.38
C PRO A 48 23.72 1.36 0.45
N SER A 49 24.92 0.96 0.89
CA SER A 49 26.14 1.07 0.09
C SER A 49 26.29 -0.08 -0.91
N VAL A 50 25.48 -1.13 -0.77
CA VAL A 50 25.53 -2.37 -1.55
C VAL A 50 24.13 -2.91 -1.77
N ASP A 51 23.89 -3.45 -2.96
CA ASP A 51 22.71 -4.26 -3.23
C ASP A 51 22.95 -5.69 -2.70
N ARG A 52 22.12 -6.13 -1.76
CA ARG A 52 22.17 -7.47 -1.17
C ARG A 52 20.91 -8.29 -1.47
N PHE A 53 20.04 -7.78 -2.34
CA PHE A 53 18.79 -8.46 -2.64
C PHE A 53 19.01 -9.55 -3.69
N ASP A 54 18.73 -10.79 -3.31
CA ASP A 54 18.74 -11.93 -4.22
C ASP A 54 17.31 -12.18 -4.74
N GLY A 55 17.05 -11.72 -5.97
CA GLY A 55 15.75 -11.86 -6.62
C GLY A 55 15.36 -13.31 -6.92
N ASP A 56 16.32 -14.16 -7.27
CA ASP A 56 16.06 -15.56 -7.58
C ASP A 56 15.69 -16.35 -6.32
N ALA A 57 16.40 -16.11 -5.22
CA ALA A 57 16.08 -16.69 -3.91
C ALA A 57 14.71 -16.21 -3.40
N ALA A 58 14.38 -14.93 -3.62
CA ALA A 58 13.08 -14.37 -3.27
C ALA A 58 11.95 -15.03 -4.07
N TYR A 59 12.11 -15.15 -5.39
CA TYR A 59 11.10 -15.77 -6.25
C TYR A 59 10.93 -17.28 -5.94
N ALA A 60 12.03 -17.99 -5.68
CA ALA A 60 11.97 -19.38 -5.23
C ALA A 60 11.19 -19.51 -3.91
N SER A 61 11.34 -18.56 -3.00
CA SER A 61 10.58 -18.52 -1.74
C SER A 61 9.09 -18.33 -1.99
N VAL A 62 8.69 -17.44 -2.91
CA VAL A 62 7.29 -17.26 -3.30
C VAL A 62 6.71 -18.54 -3.93
N LYS A 63 7.43 -19.20 -4.84
CA LYS A 63 6.96 -20.46 -5.43
C LYS A 63 6.69 -21.54 -4.38
N ARG A 64 7.59 -21.71 -3.41
CA ARG A 64 7.40 -22.66 -2.29
C ARG A 64 6.17 -22.33 -1.45
N GLN A 65 5.83 -21.05 -1.34
CA GLN A 65 4.65 -20.60 -0.64
C GLN A 65 3.37 -20.91 -1.40
N VAL A 66 3.32 -20.56 -2.69
CA VAL A 66 2.14 -20.77 -3.55
C VAL A 66 1.84 -22.27 -3.71
N ALA A 67 2.87 -23.12 -3.76
CA ALA A 67 2.72 -24.57 -3.82
C ALA A 67 1.95 -25.19 -2.63
N LEU A 68 1.74 -24.46 -1.53
CA LEU A 68 0.89 -24.90 -0.41
C LEU A 68 -0.61 -24.74 -0.68
N GLY A 69 -1.00 -24.13 -1.81
CA GLY A 69 -2.38 -23.81 -2.14
C GLY A 69 -2.90 -22.56 -1.42
N PRO A 70 -4.22 -22.28 -1.49
CA PRO A 70 -4.84 -21.17 -0.76
C PRO A 70 -4.55 -21.25 0.74
N ARG A 71 -4.20 -20.12 1.36
CA ARG A 71 -3.91 -20.03 2.79
C ARG A 71 -4.76 -19.00 3.50
N PRO A 72 -6.07 -19.25 3.67
CA PRO A 72 -6.91 -18.44 4.55
C PRO A 72 -6.30 -18.35 5.96
N ALA A 73 -6.56 -17.25 6.65
CA ALA A 73 -6.15 -17.08 8.04
C ALA A 73 -6.65 -18.25 8.90
N GLY A 74 -5.80 -18.76 9.80
CA GLY A 74 -6.15 -19.90 10.66
C GLY A 74 -6.27 -21.26 9.96
N SER A 75 -6.01 -21.37 8.65
CA SER A 75 -5.99 -22.67 7.97
C SER A 75 -4.77 -23.52 8.36
N ALA A 76 -4.86 -24.85 8.18
CA ALA A 76 -3.73 -25.75 8.39
C ALA A 76 -2.54 -25.41 7.48
N ALA A 77 -2.81 -25.02 6.23
CA ALA A 77 -1.78 -24.59 5.28
C ALA A 77 -1.09 -23.28 5.72
N SER A 78 -1.85 -22.31 6.26
CA SER A 78 -1.30 -21.08 6.84
C SER A 78 -0.41 -21.37 8.06
N ARG A 79 -0.85 -22.21 9.01
CA ARG A 79 -0.03 -22.62 10.16
C ARG A 79 1.26 -23.35 9.75
N ARG A 80 1.15 -24.25 8.76
CA ARG A 80 2.32 -24.99 8.24
C ARG A 80 3.33 -24.04 7.59
N LEU A 81 2.86 -23.05 6.85
CA LEU A 81 3.74 -22.01 6.34
C LEU A 81 4.38 -21.22 7.48
N ALA A 82 3.58 -20.74 8.42
CA ALA A 82 4.06 -19.92 9.52
C ALA A 82 5.19 -20.63 10.30
N ALA A 83 5.06 -21.93 10.54
CA ALA A 83 6.11 -22.73 11.15
C ALA A 83 7.41 -22.81 10.32
N ARG A 84 7.31 -22.83 8.98
CA ARG A 84 8.49 -22.80 8.08
C ARG A 84 9.15 -21.43 8.10
N ILE A 85 8.37 -20.36 7.94
CA ILE A 85 8.88 -18.98 7.94
C ILE A 85 9.55 -18.65 9.28
N ARG A 86 8.93 -19.06 10.40
CA ARG A 86 9.49 -18.87 11.74
C ARG A 86 10.91 -19.41 11.87
N ARG A 87 11.21 -20.56 11.25
CA ARG A 87 12.56 -21.16 11.29
C ARG A 87 13.56 -20.45 10.38
N ALA A 88 13.08 -19.78 9.33
CA ALA A 88 13.92 -19.07 8.37
C ALA A 88 14.26 -17.63 8.80
N LEU A 89 13.53 -17.08 9.76
CA LEU A 89 13.72 -15.71 10.24
C LEU A 89 14.62 -15.66 11.48
N PRO A 90 15.53 -14.67 11.56
CA PRO A 90 16.27 -14.41 12.79
C PRO A 90 15.28 -13.95 13.88
N GLY A 91 15.21 -14.71 14.98
CA GLY A 91 14.28 -14.43 16.07
C GLY A 91 12.80 -14.64 15.72
N GLY A 92 12.49 -15.52 14.75
CA GLY A 92 11.13 -15.75 14.29
C GLY A 92 10.15 -16.14 15.41
N ARG A 93 9.06 -15.39 15.52
CA ARG A 93 7.96 -15.59 16.49
C ARG A 93 6.61 -15.54 15.80
N PHE A 94 5.59 -16.12 16.44
CA PHE A 94 4.21 -15.92 16.00
C PHE A 94 3.67 -14.59 16.51
N GLN A 95 2.74 -14.01 15.76
CA GLN A 95 1.95 -12.87 16.24
C GLN A 95 0.92 -13.39 17.26
N PRO A 96 0.77 -12.72 18.43
CA PRO A 96 -0.27 -13.04 19.42
C PRO A 96 -1.68 -12.94 18.83
#